data_AF-A0A662CAL3-F1
#
_entry.id   AF-A0A662CAL3-F1
#
_cell.length_a   1.000
_cell.length_b   1.000
_cell.length_c   1.000
_cell.angle_alpha   90.00
_cell.angle_beta   90.00
_cell.angle_gamma   90.00
#
_symmetry.space_group_name_H-M   'P 1'
#
loop_
_entity.id
_entity.type
_entity.pdbx_description
1 polymer ?
#
loop_
_entity_poly.entity_id
_entity_poly.type
_entity_poly.pdbx_seq_one_letter_code
_entity_poly.pdbx_strand_id
1 'polypeptide(L)' 'MHEQPSILIVDDDPDILDGILMILESQDYKLKTARDGIQCLELL' A
#
# COMPACT_ATOMS: atom_id res chain seq x y z
N MET A 1 6.92 22.52 -0.48
CA MET A 1 6.81 21.17 -1.05
C MET A 1 5.60 20.54 -0.39
N HIS A 2 4.56 20.20 -1.14
CA HIS A 2 3.47 19.40 -0.56
C HIS A 2 3.97 17.96 -0.47
N GLU A 3 3.85 17.32 0.69
CA GLU A 3 4.15 15.90 0.80
C GLU A 3 3.16 15.11 -0.05
N GLN A 4 3.71 14.22 -0.87
CA GLN A 4 2.92 13.28 -1.65
C GLN A 4 2.15 12.36 -0.67
N PRO A 5 0.81 12.25 -0.79
CA PRO A 5 0.01 11.43 0.10
C PRO A 5 0.47 9.96 0.06
N SER A 6 0.55 9.33 1.23
CA SER A 6 0.96 7.92 1.37
C SER A 6 -0.25 7.03 1.67
N ILE A 7 -0.28 5.85 1.07
CA ILE A 7 -1.30 4.82 1.28
C ILE A 7 -0.60 3.52 1.66
N LEU A 8 -1.01 2.91 2.78
CA LEU A 8 -0.60 1.57 3.20
C LEU A 8 -1.80 0.62 3.02
N ILE A 9 -1.61 -0.42 2.22
CA ILE A 9 -2.63 -1.45 1.98
C ILE A 9 -2.23 -2.70 2.76
N VAL A 10 -3.17 -3.29 3.49
CA VAL A 10 -2.92 -4.45 4.33
C VAL A 10 -3.95 -5.52 4.01
N ASP A 11 -3.48 -6.63 3.44
CA ASP A 11 -4.30 -7.78 3.08
C ASP A 11 -3.39 -9.03 3.04
N ASP A 12 -3.88 -10.17 3.50
CA ASP A 12 -3.11 -11.42 3.54
C ASP A 12 -3.04 -12.11 2.16
N ASP A 13 -3.99 -11.81 1.27
CA ASP A 13 -4.05 -12.32 -0.09
C ASP A 13 -3.18 -11.48 -1.06
N PRO A 14 -2.15 -12.07 -1.70
CA PRO A 14 -1.31 -11.33 -2.64
C PRO A 14 -2.05 -10.87 -3.89
N ASP A 15 -3.05 -11.62 -4.34
CA ASP A 15 -3.79 -11.30 -5.57
C ASP A 15 -4.63 -10.03 -5.37
N ILE A 16 -5.13 -9.80 -4.15
CA ILE A 16 -5.84 -8.58 -3.77
C ILE A 16 -4.88 -7.38 -3.75
N LEU A 17 -3.70 -7.52 -3.17
CA LEU A 17 -2.69 -6.46 -3.16
C LEU A 17 -2.29 -6.05 -4.57
N ASP A 18 -1.99 -7.01 -5.43
CA ASP A 18 -1.60 -6.76 -6.82
C ASP A 18 -2.73 -6.07 -7.59
N GLY A 19 -3.98 -6.48 -7.38
CA GLY A 19 -5.15 -5.84 -7.98
C GLY A 19 -5.32 -4.38 -7.54
N ILE A 20 -5.12 -4.07 -6.26
CA ILE A 20 -5.19 -2.71 -5.73
C ILE A 20 -4.03 -1.86 -6.24
N LEU A 21 -2.80 -2.40 -6.25
CA LEU A 21 -1.62 -1.72 -6.76
C LEU A 21 -1.81 -1.33 -8.23
N MET A 22 -2.30 -2.25 -9.06
CA MET A 22 -2.56 -1.98 -10.49
C MET A 22 -3.48 -0.77 -10.72
N ILE A 23 -4.44 -0.53 -9.82
CA ILE A 23 -5.36 0.62 -9.89
C ILE A 23 -4.65 1.90 -9.44
N LEU A 24 -3.94 1.83 -8.31
CA LEU A 24 -3.40 3.00 -7.62
C LEU A 24 -2.03 3.47 -8.14
N GLU A 25 -1.24 2.61 -8.78
CA GLU A 25 0.08 2.96 -9.35
C GLU A 25 0.01 4.05 -10.42
N SER A 26 -1.16 4.23 -11.05
CA SER A 26 -1.41 5.31 -12.00
C SER A 26 -1.55 6.70 -11.36
N GLN A 27 -1.62 6.77 -10.04
CA GLN A 27 -1.88 7.98 -9.26
C GLN A 27 -0.62 8.46 -8.52
N ASP A 28 -0.61 9.73 -8.13
CA ASP A 28 0.52 10.36 -7.44
C ASP A 28 0.52 10.06 -5.92
N TYR A 29 0.54 8.77 -5.56
CA TYR A 29 0.61 8.29 -4.18
C TYR A 29 1.93 7.57 -3.88
N LYS A 30 2.39 7.65 -2.62
CA LYS A 30 3.39 6.72 -2.09
C LYS A 30 2.68 5.46 -1.60
N LEU A 31 2.80 4.38 -2.36
CA LEU A 31 2.17 3.10 -2.03
C LEU A 31 3.11 2.24 -1.18
N LYS A 32 2.55 1.63 -0.13
CA LYS A 32 3.17 0.58 0.69
C LYS A 32 2.18 -0.57 0.83
N THR A 33 2.68 -1.79 1.00
CA THR A 33 1.86 -2.98 1.24
C THR A 33 2.38 -3.78 2.42
N ALA A 34 1.50 -4.41 3.16
CA ALA A 34 1.81 -5.41 4.18
C ALA A 34 0.93 -6.64 4.04
N ARG A 35 1.49 -7.82 4.33
CA ARG A 35 0.78 -9.10 4.25
C ARG A 35 0.16 -9.56 5.57
N ASP A 36 0.44 -8.84 6.64
CA ASP A 36 -0.06 -9.14 7.97
C ASP A 36 0.03 -7.90 8.88
N GLY A 37 -0.52 -8.02 10.08
CA GLY A 37 -0.54 -6.93 11.06
C GLY A 37 0.84 -6.54 11.59
N ILE A 38 1.81 -7.46 11.62
CA ILE A 38 3.17 -7.17 12.12
C ILE A 38 3.92 -6.34 11.08
N GLN A 39 3.91 -6.76 9.82
CA GLN A 39 4.46 -6.00 8.70
C GLN A 39 3.81 -4.61 8.58
N CYS A 40 2.50 -4.53 8.81
CA CYS A 40 1.78 -3.26 8.83
C CYS A 40 2.34 -2.30 9.90
N LEU A 41 2.52 -2.79 11.13
CA LEU A 41 3.05 -2.00 12.24
C LEU A 41 4.48 -1.52 11.99
N GLU A 42 5.31 -2.30 11.28
CA GLU A 42 6.68 -1.91 10.90
C GLU A 42 6.74 -0.78 9.85
N LEU A 43 5.64 -0.53 9.14
CA LEU A 43 5.56 0.44 8.04
C LEU A 43 4.93 1.79 8.42
N LEU A 44 4.36 1.90 9.63
CA LEU A 44 3.86 3.14 10.23
C LEU A 44 5.01 4.09 10.57
#